data_AF-A0A3C1CZ15-F1
#
_entry.id   AF-A0A3C1CZ15-F1
#
_cell.length_a   1.000
_cell.length_b   1.000
_cell.length_c   1.000
_cell.angle_alpha   90.00
_cell.angle_beta   90.00
_cell.angle_gamma   90.00
#
_symmetry.space_group_name_H-M   'P 1'
#
loop_
_entity.id
_entity.type
_entity.pdbx_description
1 polymer ?
#
loop_
_entity_poly.entity_id
_entity_poly.type
_entity_poly.pdbx_seq_one_letter_code
_entity_poly.pdbx_strand_id
1 'polypeptide(L)' 'MNERRYRATMRPLHPDVKPVGLVLDGEQLRDLTRAMNYGSGWFSYRDGKDTTWFNLKGIASVAVEPMEG' A
#
# COMPACT_ATOMS: atom_id res chain seq x y z
N MET A 1 8.33 -21.73 2.43
CA MET A 1 8.76 -20.46 1.81
C MET A 1 8.37 -19.35 2.78
N ASN A 2 9.32 -18.58 3.32
CA ASN A 2 8.97 -17.40 4.12
C ASN A 2 8.50 -16.31 3.16
N GLU A 3 7.23 -15.92 3.24
CA GLU A 3 6.69 -14.82 2.44
C GLU A 3 7.32 -13.52 2.92
N ARG A 4 8.16 -12.91 2.08
CA ARG A 4 8.77 -11.61 2.37
C ARG A 4 7.66 -10.57 2.52
N ARG A 5 7.60 -9.91 3.68
CA ARG A 5 6.65 -8.83 3.97
C ARG A 5 7.30 -7.47 3.78
N TYR A 6 6.47 -6.49 3.48
CA TYR A 6 6.89 -5.12 3.23
C TYR A 6 6.03 -4.15 4.02
N ARG A 7 6.65 -3.14 4.59
CA ARG A 7 5.96 -1.98 5.16
C ARG A 7 5.79 -0.94 4.07
N ALA A 8 4.56 -0.65 3.68
CA ALA A 8 4.22 0.42 2.75
C ALA A 8 3.59 1.60 3.50
N THR A 9 4.16 2.79 3.39
CA THR A 9 3.63 4.02 3.97
C THR A 9 3.10 4.93 2.88
N MET A 10 1.77 5.05 2.79
CA MET A 10 1.09 5.95 1.85
C MET A 10 1.07 7.36 2.43
N ARG A 11 1.64 8.31 1.69
CA ARG A 11 1.73 9.73 2.07
C ARG A 11 0.71 10.53 1.26
N PRO A 12 -0.30 11.13 1.90
CA PRO A 12 -1.27 11.98 1.23
C PRO A 12 -0.63 13.25 0.63
N LEU A 13 -1.29 13.82 -0.37
CA LEU A 13 -0.99 15.15 -0.91
C LEU A 13 -1.40 16.26 0.06
N HIS A 14 -2.50 16.06 0.79
CA HIS A 14 -3.00 17.05 1.72
C HIS A 14 -2.26 16.96 3.07
N PRO A 15 -1.65 18.06 3.57
CA PRO A 15 -0.75 18.03 4.73
C PRO A 15 -1.44 17.62 6.04
N ASP A 16 -2.75 17.88 6.16
CA ASP A 16 -3.52 17.52 7.38
C ASP A 16 -3.96 16.05 7.42
N VAL A 17 -3.81 15.31 6.32
CA VAL A 17 -4.17 13.90 6.28
C VAL A 17 -2.97 13.08 6.75
N LYS A 18 -3.19 12.28 7.80
CA LYS A 18 -2.13 11.44 8.37
C LYS A 18 -1.71 10.35 7.36
N PRO A 19 -0.41 10.04 7.28
CA PRO A 19 0.06 8.88 6.53
C PRO A 19 -0.56 7.57 7.02
N VAL A 20 -0.75 6.63 6.10
CA VAL A 20 -1.28 5.29 6.39
C VAL A 20 -0.19 4.26 6.16
N GLY A 21 0.08 3.42 7.17
CA GLY A 21 1.01 2.30 7.07
C GLY A 21 0.28 0.99 6.84
N LEU A 22 0.74 0.19 5.89
CA LEU A 22 0.23 -1.14 5.55
C LEU A 22 1.37 -2.16 5.59
N VAL A 23 1.08 -3.40 5.99
CA VAL A 23 1.99 -4.53 5.85
C VAL A 23 1.51 -5.38 4.69
N LEU A 24 2.28 -5.40 3.62
CA LEU A 24 1.94 -6.05 2.36
C LEU A 24 2.76 -7.31 2.17
N ASP A 25 2.15 -8.35 1.62
CA ASP A 25 2.88 -9.42 0.97
C ASP A 25 3.42 -8.97 -0.41
N GLY A 26 4.18 -9.85 -1.07
CA GLY A 26 4.76 -9.55 -2.37
C GLY A 26 3.74 -9.36 -3.50
N GLU A 27 2.58 -10.03 -3.45
CA GLU A 27 1.51 -9.87 -4.42
C GLU A 27 0.83 -8.50 -4.25
N GLN A 28 0.47 -8.16 -3.02
CA GLN A 28 -0.15 -6.89 -2.67
C GLN A 28 0.76 -5.70 -3.00
N LEU A 29 2.06 -5.82 -2.73
CA LEU A 29 3.02 -4.78 -3.10
C LEU A 29 3.07 -4.56 -4.62
N ARG A 30 3.07 -5.65 -5.40
CA ARG A 30 3.03 -5.57 -6.86
C ARG A 30 1.76 -4.89 -7.35
N ASP A 31 0.61 -5.24 -6.77
CA ASP A 31 -0.69 -4.69 -7.16
C ASP A 31 -0.80 -3.21 -6.78
N LEU A 32 -0.31 -2.81 -5.61
CA LEU A 32 -0.22 -1.40 -5.21
C LEU A 32 0.67 -0.61 -6.19
N THR A 33 1.84 -1.15 -6.54
CA THR A 33 2.77 -0.50 -7.47
C THR A 33 2.15 -0.32 -8.85
N ARG A 34 1.43 -1.33 -9.35
CA ARG A 34 0.65 -1.24 -10.59
C ARG A 34 -0.44 -0.17 -10.48
N ALA A 35 -1.20 -0.18 -9.39
CA ALA A 35 -2.28 0.77 -9.18
C ALA A 35 -1.77 2.23 -9.18
N MET A 36 -0.64 2.50 -8.50
CA MET A 36 0.01 3.80 -8.50
C MET A 36 0.52 4.22 -9.89
N ASN A 37 1.17 3.30 -10.64
CA ASN A 37 1.73 3.61 -11.96
C ASN A 37 0.67 3.82 -13.05
N TYR A 38 -0.43 3.07 -13.01
CA TYR A 38 -1.51 3.19 -13.99
C TYR A 38 -2.57 4.23 -13.60
N GLY A 39 -2.38 4.94 -12.47
CA GLY A 39 -3.36 5.91 -11.97
C GLY A 39 -4.70 5.28 -11.58
N SER A 40 -4.70 3.98 -11.24
CA SER A 40 -5.88 3.32 -10.72
C SER A 40 -6.27 4.02 -9.42
N GLY A 41 -7.48 4.57 -9.38
CA GLY A 41 -7.94 5.36 -8.23
C GLY A 41 -8.08 4.54 -6.95
N TRP A 42 -7.97 3.21 -6.98
CA TRP A 42 -8.21 2.34 -5.83
C TRP A 42 -7.21 1.18 -5.73
N PHE A 43 -6.91 0.79 -4.50
CA PHE A 43 -6.10 -0.36 -4.11
C PHE A 43 -6.84 -1.22 -3.08
N SER A 44 -6.88 -2.53 -3.28
CA SER A 44 -7.43 -3.48 -2.31
C SER A 44 -6.33 -4.04 -1.41
N TYR A 45 -6.46 -3.80 -0.12
CA TYR A 45 -5.63 -4.42 0.91
C TYR A 45 -6.36 -5.61 1.52
N ARG A 46 -5.67 -6.74 1.67
CA ARG A 46 -6.16 -7.96 2.31
C ARG A 46 -5.37 -8.24 3.59
N ASP A 47 -6.06 -8.45 4.70
CA ASP A 47 -5.46 -8.90 5.95
C ASP A 47 -6.27 -10.08 6.49
N GLY A 48 -5.72 -11.28 6.37
CA GLY A 48 -6.45 -12.52 6.64
C GLY A 48 -7.68 -12.67 5.75
N LYS A 49 -8.89 -12.61 6.34
CA LYS A 49 -10.16 -12.70 5.61
C LYS A 49 -10.76 -11.33 5.27
N ASP A 50 -10.22 -10.26 5.81
CA ASP A 50 -10.75 -8.91 5.65
C ASP A 50 -10.15 -8.23 4.43
N THR A 51 -10.97 -7.44 3.73
CA THR A 51 -10.55 -6.64 2.58
C THR A 51 -10.93 -5.19 2.80
N THR A 52 -9.94 -4.30 2.73
CA THR A 52 -10.11 -2.85 2.83
C THR A 52 -9.71 -2.19 1.53
N TRP A 53 -10.52 -1.24 1.05
CA TRP A 53 -10.25 -0.48 -0.16
C TRP A 53 -9.69 0.90 0.17
N PHE A 54 -8.54 1.23 -0.42
CA PHE A 54 -7.89 2.52 -0.28
C PHE A 54 -8.03 3.31 -1.57
N ASN A 55 -8.52 4.55 -1.46
CA ASN A 55 -8.52 5.48 -2.58
C ASN A 55 -7.11 6.06 -2.74
N LEU A 56 -6.51 5.84 -3.90
CA LEU A 56 -5.18 6.36 -4.23
C LEU A 56 -5.23 7.79 -4.80
N LYS A 57 -6.42 8.29 -5.17
CA LYS A 57 -6.59 9.70 -5.54
C LYS A 57 -6.30 10.56 -4.31
N GLY A 58 -5.25 11.37 -4.38
CA GLY A 58 -4.80 12.16 -3.24
C GLY A 58 -3.58 11.59 -2.52
N ILE A 59 -3.01 10.47 -2.97
CA ILE A 59 -1.73 9.96 -2.46
C ILE A 59 -0.58 10.55 -3.30
N ALA A 60 0.35 11.23 -2.63
CA ALA A 60 1.50 11.88 -3.25
C ALA A 60 2.63 10.88 -3.56
N SER A 61 2.89 9.98 -2.61
CA SER A 61 3.94 8.97 -2.72
C SER A 61 3.65 7.79 -1.80
N VAL A 62 4.30 6.66 -2.08
CA VAL A 62 4.34 5.49 -1.20
C VAL A 62 5.79 5.15 -0.94
N ALA A 63 6.20 5.13 0.33
CA ALA A 63 7.50 4.62 0.74
C ALA A 63 7.37 3.14 1.08
N VAL A 64 8.29 2.29 0.62
CA VAL A 64 8.24 0.84 0.84
C VAL A 64 9.55 0.35 1.43
N GLU A 65 9.46 -0.41 2.52
CA GLU A 65 10.61 -0.96 3.24
C GLU A 65 10.41 -2.48 3.42
N PRO A 66 11.40 -3.34 3.10
CA PRO A 66 11.32 -4.76 3.42
C PRO A 66 11.33 -4.96 4.93
N MET A 67 10.53 -5.91 5.42
CA MET A 67 10.52 -6.31 6.83
C MET A 67 11.38 -7.56 7.01
N GLU A 68 12.32 -7.55 7.94
CA GLU A 68 13.02 -8.76 8.36
C GLU A 68 12.01 -9.71 9.03
N GLY A 69 12.08 -10.99 8.66
CA GLY A 69 11.19 -12.05 9.13
C GLY A 69 11.89 -13.01 10.07
#